data_AF-A0A7S2SX46-F1
#
_entry.id   AF-A0A7S2SX46-F1
#
_cell.length_a   1.000
_cell.length_b   1.000
_cell.length_c   1.000
_cell.angle_alpha   90.00
_cell.angle_beta   90.00
_cell.angle_gamma   90.00
#
_symmetry.space_group_name_H-M   'P 1'
#
loop_
_entity.id
_entity.type
_entity.pdbx_description
1 polymer ?
#
loop_
_entity_poly.entity_id
_entity_poly.type
_entity_poly.pdbx_seq_one_letter_code
_entity_poly.pdbx_strand_id
1 'polypeptide(L)'
;EACGLNFSEYPDKKFGPKGSPDGMRLFASVGLYFGSESLCFEGEQDTSSIEFTTCAIWNEVLEFSINIGDLPMESRLCITLYADVGDEQEKDKDGQSTPRKGKKTIIPVGWVSMHIFGYNGVMKTGLVGLNMWPDGPANPIGAIPDNITREPFCPGVVFIELEKFEVPVIFPKSDPTGDSLQAASKLAASQHKEFDDVAMNLDTIAARKATVDAANIVYQNDNDKDLIEEIVNADPLTMPNKIHRLLVWSHREKLLKIPN
;
A
#
# COMPACT_ATOMS: atom_id res chain seq x y z
N GLU A 1 12.86 12.68 26.92
CA GLU A 1 14.16 12.08 26.58
C GLU A 1 14.04 11.54 25.16
N ALA A 2 14.86 12.03 24.25
CA ALA A 2 14.75 11.68 22.83
C ALA A 2 15.24 10.23 22.64
N CYS A 3 14.34 9.34 22.23
CA CYS A 3 14.69 8.05 21.66
C CYS A 3 15.33 8.30 20.28
N GLY A 4 16.59 8.75 20.29
CA GLY A 4 17.40 8.82 19.08
C GLY A 4 17.69 7.40 18.61
N LEU A 5 17.61 7.20 17.30
CA LEU A 5 18.05 5.98 16.62
C LEU A 5 19.54 5.72 16.94
N ASN A 6 19.85 4.86 17.91
CA ASN A 6 21.23 4.50 18.22
C ASN A 6 21.67 3.28 17.40
N PHE A 7 22.13 3.55 16.17
CA PHE A 7 22.61 2.49 15.28
C PHE A 7 23.97 1.89 15.66
N SER A 8 24.70 2.47 16.62
CA SER A 8 25.97 1.89 17.08
C SER A 8 25.80 0.54 17.78
N GLU A 9 24.58 0.24 18.23
CA GLU A 9 24.20 -1.05 18.79
C GLU A 9 23.45 -1.94 17.79
N TYR A 10 23.02 -1.39 16.63
CA TYR A 10 22.43 -2.18 15.55
C TYR A 10 23.53 -3.09 15.00
N PRO A 11 23.48 -4.42 15.24
CA PRO A 11 24.67 -5.24 15.23
C PRO A 11 25.33 -5.25 13.86
N ASP A 12 26.66 -5.36 13.87
CA ASP A 12 27.62 -5.62 12.77
C ASP A 12 27.18 -6.66 11.71
N LYS A 13 26.05 -7.32 11.90
CA LYS A 13 25.47 -8.35 11.05
C LYS A 13 24.67 -7.82 9.85
N LYS A 14 24.13 -6.59 9.87
CA LYS A 14 23.34 -6.04 8.74
C LYS A 14 24.05 -4.97 7.91
N PHE A 15 24.84 -4.10 8.55
CA PHE A 15 25.53 -2.99 7.86
C PHE A 15 27.02 -3.27 7.58
N GLY A 16 27.52 -4.44 8.02
CA GLY A 16 28.91 -4.88 7.85
C GLY A 16 29.93 -3.99 8.60
N PRO A 17 31.22 -4.36 8.60
CA PRO A 17 32.29 -3.63 9.31
C PRO A 17 32.65 -2.26 8.69
N LYS A 18 31.84 -1.77 7.74
CA LYS A 18 32.03 -0.50 7.02
C LYS A 18 30.77 0.35 6.91
N GLY A 19 29.74 0.05 7.70
CA GLY A 19 28.61 0.95 7.90
C GLY A 19 29.03 2.20 8.69
N SER A 20 29.97 2.99 8.18
CA SER A 20 30.13 4.35 8.67
C SER A 20 28.85 5.11 8.33
N PRO A 21 28.26 5.87 9.26
CA PRO A 21 27.11 6.75 8.95
C PRO A 21 27.43 7.75 7.81
N ASP A 22 28.71 7.94 7.49
CA ASP A 22 29.19 8.71 6.35
C ASP A 22 28.69 8.10 5.02
N GLY A 23 27.70 8.76 4.41
CA GLY A 23 27.15 8.41 3.09
C GLY A 23 25.86 7.59 3.12
N MET A 24 25.41 7.14 4.30
CA MET A 24 24.11 6.48 4.45
C MET A 24 22.98 7.49 4.31
N ARG A 25 21.94 7.12 3.57
CA ARG A 25 20.75 7.94 3.39
C ARG A 25 19.49 7.24 3.86
N LEU A 26 18.54 7.99 4.39
CA LEU A 26 17.25 7.50 4.87
C LEU A 26 16.13 7.97 3.96
N PHE A 27 15.14 7.13 3.74
CA PHE A 27 13.85 7.52 3.16
C PHE A 27 12.75 6.65 3.75
N ALA A 28 11.52 7.17 3.83
CA ALA A 28 10.36 6.41 4.25
C ALA A 28 9.53 6.06 3.01
N SER A 29 9.06 4.81 2.95
CA SER A 29 8.08 4.35 1.96
C SER A 29 6.75 4.16 2.66
N VAL A 30 5.68 4.70 2.09
CA VAL A 30 4.36 4.75 2.71
C VAL A 30 3.30 4.27 1.75
N GLY A 31 2.51 3.27 2.14
CA GLY A 31 1.42 2.74 1.33
C GLY A 31 0.09 2.70 2.08
N LEU A 32 -0.99 2.78 1.31
CA LEU A 32 -2.37 2.58 1.76
C LEU A 32 -2.87 1.22 1.31
N TYR A 33 -3.36 0.41 2.24
CA TYR A 33 -3.74 -0.97 1.99
C TYR A 33 -5.12 -1.32 2.52
N PHE A 34 -5.77 -2.27 1.85
CA PHE A 34 -6.91 -3.01 2.37
C PHE A 34 -6.60 -4.50 2.28
N GLY A 35 -6.39 -5.13 3.44
CA GLY A 35 -5.82 -6.47 3.49
C GLY A 35 -4.39 -6.47 2.93
N SER A 36 -4.16 -7.22 1.86
CA SER A 36 -2.86 -7.31 1.18
C SER A 36 -2.75 -6.43 -0.07
N GLU A 37 -3.85 -5.80 -0.50
CA GLU A 37 -3.94 -5.08 -1.76
C GLU A 37 -3.72 -3.57 -1.52
N SER A 38 -2.92 -2.93 -2.37
CA SER A 38 -2.76 -1.48 -2.35
C SER A 38 -4.04 -0.80 -2.82
N LEU A 39 -4.45 0.25 -2.10
CA LEU A 39 -5.60 1.08 -2.46
C LEU A 39 -5.27 2.09 -3.57
N CYS A 40 -3.99 2.46 -3.70
CA CYS A 40 -3.52 3.38 -4.74
C CYS A 40 -2.88 2.61 -5.88
N PHE A 41 -3.17 3.01 -7.12
CA PHE A 41 -2.59 2.40 -8.32
C PHE A 41 -1.06 2.53 -8.37
N GLU A 42 -0.54 3.64 -7.85
CA GLU A 42 0.90 3.93 -7.80
C GLU A 42 1.65 3.09 -6.75
N GLY A 43 0.91 2.43 -5.84
CA GLY A 43 1.50 1.64 -4.76
C GLY A 43 1.97 2.49 -3.59
N GLU A 44 3.14 2.15 -3.05
CA GLU A 44 3.80 2.91 -1.99
C GLU A 44 4.44 4.18 -2.55
N GLN A 45 4.39 5.26 -1.78
CA GLN A 45 5.01 6.55 -2.08
C GLN A 45 6.26 6.71 -1.21
N ASP A 46 7.37 7.07 -1.84
CA ASP A 46 8.65 7.29 -1.16
C ASP A 46 8.87 8.77 -0.88
N THR A 47 9.36 9.09 0.32
CA THR A 47 9.89 10.42 0.60
C THR A 47 11.22 10.65 -0.11
N SER A 48 11.63 11.91 -0.17
CA SER A 48 13.01 12.28 -0.49
C SER A 48 14.03 11.53 0.38
N SER A 49 15.17 11.20 -0.23
CA SER A 49 16.28 10.56 0.47
C SER A 49 17.13 11.62 1.17
N ILE A 50 17.26 11.53 2.49
CA ILE A 50 18.03 12.49 3.32
C ILE A 50 19.26 11.83 3.90
N GLU A 51 20.26 12.61 4.31
CA GLU A 51 21.42 12.08 5.02
C GLU A 51 21.01 11.49 6.38
N PHE A 52 21.69 10.42 6.77
CA PHE A 52 21.46 9.78 8.06
C PHE A 52 21.73 10.77 9.21
N THR A 53 20.75 10.91 10.10
CA THR A 53 20.86 11.70 11.33
C THR A 53 20.13 11.01 12.48
N THR A 54 20.46 11.36 13.73
CA THR A 54 19.76 10.83 14.92
C THR A 54 18.32 11.31 15.04
N CYS A 55 17.96 12.39 14.34
CA CYS A 55 16.62 12.98 14.26
C CYS A 55 16.34 13.36 12.81
N ALA A 56 15.92 12.38 12.02
CA ALA A 56 15.55 12.53 10.62
C ALA A 56 14.27 13.38 10.46
N ILE A 57 14.31 14.38 9.58
CA ILE A 57 13.18 15.29 9.30
C ILE A 57 13.03 15.43 7.79
N TRP A 58 11.87 15.02 7.25
CA TRP A 58 11.53 15.18 5.84
C TRP A 58 10.69 16.42 5.55
N ASN A 59 9.70 16.73 6.41
CA ASN A 59 8.71 17.79 6.18
C ASN A 59 8.08 17.72 4.78
N GLU A 60 7.76 16.50 4.35
CA GLU A 60 7.25 16.21 3.02
C GLU A 60 5.81 15.72 3.10
N VAL A 61 4.98 16.15 2.14
CA VAL A 61 3.59 15.72 2.03
C VAL A 61 3.53 14.65 0.95
N LEU A 62 3.08 13.45 1.31
CA LEU A 62 2.82 12.37 0.37
C LEU A 62 1.34 12.40 -0.03
N GLU A 63 1.10 12.57 -1.33
CA GLU A 63 -0.25 12.59 -1.89
C GLU A 63 -0.61 11.20 -2.43
N PHE A 64 -1.80 10.71 -2.06
CA PHE A 64 -2.32 9.43 -2.50
C PHE A 64 -3.45 9.63 -3.49
N SER A 65 -3.41 8.91 -4.60
CA SER A 65 -4.41 8.95 -5.68
C SER A 65 -5.72 8.21 -5.32
N ILE A 66 -6.31 8.55 -4.17
CA ILE A 66 -7.59 8.01 -3.68
C ILE A 66 -8.40 9.09 -2.98
N ASN A 67 -9.72 9.12 -3.22
CA ASN A 67 -10.61 9.99 -2.48
C ASN A 67 -10.83 9.46 -1.05
N ILE A 68 -10.89 10.34 -0.06
CA ILE A 68 -11.23 9.98 1.33
C ILE A 68 -12.57 9.22 1.40
N GLY A 69 -13.55 9.57 0.56
CA GLY A 69 -14.84 8.90 0.49
C GLY A 69 -14.79 7.47 -0.06
N ASP A 70 -13.71 7.10 -0.76
CA ASP A 70 -13.51 5.77 -1.32
C ASP A 70 -12.67 4.87 -0.39
N LEU A 71 -12.18 5.40 0.74
CA LEU A 71 -11.42 4.63 1.72
C LEU A 71 -12.34 3.65 2.48
N PRO A 72 -12.06 2.34 2.45
CA PRO A 72 -12.76 1.40 3.31
C PRO A 72 -12.46 1.65 4.80
N MET A 73 -13.38 1.24 5.68
CA MET A 73 -13.21 1.39 7.13
C MET A 73 -11.92 0.74 7.65
N GLU A 74 -11.53 -0.39 7.06
CA GLU A 74 -10.34 -1.16 7.43
C GLU A 74 -9.07 -0.72 6.68
N SER A 75 -9.07 0.47 6.05
CA SER A 75 -7.87 1.05 5.43
C SER A 75 -6.71 1.14 6.41
N ARG A 76 -5.56 0.63 6.00
CA ARG A 76 -4.30 0.62 6.76
C ARG A 76 -3.27 1.49 6.07
N LEU A 77 -2.66 2.40 6.82
CA LEU A 77 -1.43 3.07 6.44
C LEU A 77 -0.25 2.19 6.89
N CYS A 78 0.65 1.87 5.98
CA CYS A 78 1.86 1.10 6.24
C CYS A 78 3.07 1.96 5.92
N ILE A 79 4.01 2.08 6.86
CA ILE A 79 5.21 2.90 6.73
C ILE A 79 6.42 2.01 6.96
N THR A 80 7.38 2.05 6.04
CA THR A 80 8.68 1.42 6.20
C THR A 80 9.77 2.49 6.11
N LEU A 81 10.63 2.55 7.12
CA LEU A 81 11.86 3.35 7.07
C LEU A 81 12.97 2.51 6.43
N TYR A 82 13.57 3.04 5.38
CA TYR A 82 14.68 2.42 4.66
C TYR A 82 15.98 3.19 4.84
N ALA A 83 17.08 2.43 4.80
CA ALA A 83 18.44 2.91 4.70
C ALA A 83 19.05 2.51 3.36
N ASP A 84 19.48 3.49 2.57
CA ASP A 84 20.35 3.30 1.40
C ASP A 84 21.81 3.45 1.86
N VAL A 85 22.53 2.33 1.85
CA VAL A 85 23.93 2.24 2.32
C VAL A 85 24.93 2.38 1.15
N GLY A 86 24.45 2.69 -0.05
CA GLY A 86 25.27 2.80 -1.26
C GLY A 86 25.73 1.46 -1.82
N ASP A 87 26.73 1.50 -2.71
CA ASP A 87 27.26 0.31 -3.37
C ASP A 87 28.19 -0.46 -2.42
N GLU A 88 27.82 -1.70 -2.09
CA GLU A 88 28.78 -2.67 -1.58
C GLU A 88 29.84 -2.93 -2.66
N GLN A 89 31.03 -2.36 -2.50
CA GLN A 89 32.19 -2.81 -3.26
C GLN A 89 32.55 -4.22 -2.78
N GLU A 90 32.04 -5.25 -3.44
CA GLU A 90 32.62 -6.59 -3.34
C GLU A 90 34.09 -6.47 -3.77
N LYS A 91 35.00 -6.51 -2.79
CA LYS A 91 36.43 -6.64 -3.08
C LYS A 91 36.67 -8.09 -3.48
N ASP A 92 36.79 -8.33 -4.77
CA ASP A 92 37.38 -9.57 -5.26
C ASP A 92 38.75 -9.77 -4.59
N LYS A 93 39.05 -11.00 -4.18
CA LYS A 93 40.27 -11.38 -3.46
C LYS A 93 41.57 -11.13 -4.24
N ASP A 94 41.48 -10.65 -5.49
CA ASP A 94 42.61 -10.41 -6.40
C ASP A 94 42.80 -8.93 -6.80
N GLY A 95 42.15 -7.98 -6.12
CA GLY A 95 42.51 -6.55 -6.24
C GLY A 95 42.22 -5.88 -7.59
N GLN A 96 41.45 -6.52 -8.48
CA GLN A 96 40.94 -5.88 -9.70
C GLN A 96 39.52 -5.38 -9.48
N SER A 97 39.39 -4.08 -9.19
CA SER A 97 38.11 -3.38 -9.20
C SER A 97 37.59 -3.26 -10.63
N THR A 98 36.67 -4.13 -11.02
CA THR A 98 35.84 -3.90 -12.22
C THR A 98 34.58 -3.13 -11.80
N PRO A 99 34.24 -2.00 -12.45
CA PRO A 99 33.04 -1.23 -12.10
C PRO A 99 31.82 -1.93 -12.72
N ARG A 100 31.31 -2.97 -12.06
CA ARG A 100 29.96 -3.46 -12.32
C ARG A 100 29.00 -2.52 -11.60
N LYS A 101 27.97 -2.03 -12.30
CA LYS A 101 26.83 -1.26 -11.75
C LYS A 101 26.45 -1.86 -10.39
N GLY A 102 26.79 -1.18 -9.30
CA GLY A 102 26.53 -1.67 -7.96
C GLY A 102 25.03 -1.81 -7.73
N LYS A 103 24.64 -2.91 -7.08
CA LYS A 103 23.30 -2.99 -6.49
C LYS A 103 23.33 -2.07 -5.28
N LYS A 104 22.52 -1.01 -5.31
CA LYS A 104 22.23 -0.20 -4.12
C LYS A 104 21.70 -1.13 -3.04
N THR A 105 22.36 -1.16 -1.89
CA THR A 105 21.91 -1.96 -0.74
C THR A 105 20.89 -1.13 0.05
N ILE A 106 19.61 -1.39 -0.20
CA ILE A 106 18.48 -0.80 0.54
C ILE A 106 18.07 -1.77 1.65
N ILE A 107 18.08 -1.30 2.89
CA ILE A 107 17.80 -2.12 4.08
C ILE A 107 16.61 -1.53 4.84
N PRO A 108 15.56 -2.31 5.14
CA PRO A 108 14.51 -1.86 6.04
C PRO A 108 15.05 -1.76 7.47
N VAL A 109 14.97 -0.55 8.01
CA VAL A 109 15.36 -0.20 9.37
C VAL A 109 14.25 -0.55 10.34
N GLY A 110 13.03 -0.16 10.00
CA GLY A 110 11.87 -0.38 10.85
C GLY A 110 10.59 -0.08 10.11
N TRP A 111 9.48 -0.49 10.69
CA TRP A 111 8.18 -0.38 10.07
C TRP A 111 7.08 -0.16 11.09
N VAL A 112 5.98 0.41 10.65
CA VAL A 112 4.77 0.52 11.46
C VAL A 112 3.55 0.55 10.56
N SER A 113 2.43 0.03 11.07
CA SER A 113 1.14 0.08 10.38
C SER A 113 0.10 0.65 11.31
N MET A 114 -0.86 1.42 10.79
CA MET A 114 -1.98 1.94 11.56
C MET A 114 -3.26 1.95 10.74
N HIS A 115 -4.40 1.72 11.39
CA HIS A 115 -5.69 2.01 10.76
C HIS A 115 -5.89 3.51 10.60
N ILE A 116 -6.39 3.93 9.43
CA ILE A 116 -6.81 5.31 9.15
C ILE A 116 -8.04 5.68 10.00
N PHE A 117 -8.99 4.76 10.11
CA PHE A 117 -10.17 4.92 10.95
C PHE A 117 -9.97 4.23 12.32
N GLY A 118 -10.40 4.88 13.39
CA GLY A 118 -10.45 4.28 14.72
C GLY A 118 -11.61 3.28 14.87
N TYR A 119 -11.63 2.55 15.98
CA TYR A 119 -12.68 1.56 16.30
C TYR A 119 -14.10 2.16 16.33
N ASN A 120 -14.22 3.46 16.53
CA ASN A 120 -15.48 4.21 16.56
C ASN A 120 -15.92 4.71 15.17
N GLY A 121 -15.13 4.42 14.12
CA GLY A 121 -15.30 4.90 12.76
C GLY A 121 -14.80 6.33 12.53
N VAL A 122 -14.17 6.98 13.51
CA VAL A 122 -13.64 8.34 13.33
C VAL A 122 -12.28 8.27 12.65
N MET A 123 -12.10 9.04 11.57
CA MET A 123 -10.82 9.17 10.87
C MET A 123 -9.80 9.85 11.77
N LYS A 124 -8.58 9.31 11.84
CA LYS A 124 -7.47 9.95 12.54
C LYS A 124 -7.02 11.18 11.77
N THR A 125 -6.73 12.26 12.49
CA THR A 125 -6.30 13.55 11.92
C THR A 125 -5.20 14.16 12.78
N GLY A 126 -4.39 15.04 12.18
CA GLY A 126 -3.31 15.74 12.86
C GLY A 126 -2.09 14.88 13.18
N LEU A 127 -1.29 15.33 14.16
CA LEU A 127 0.00 14.73 14.50
C LEU A 127 -0.18 13.41 15.24
N VAL A 128 0.41 12.34 14.70
CA VAL A 128 0.42 10.99 15.26
C VAL A 128 1.86 10.52 15.41
N GLY A 129 2.22 10.04 16.60
CA GLY A 129 3.50 9.38 16.85
C GLY A 129 3.31 7.87 16.95
N LEU A 130 4.08 7.11 16.20
CA LEU A 130 3.98 5.65 16.12
C LEU A 130 5.35 5.02 16.43
N ASN A 131 5.37 4.06 17.36
CA ASN A 131 6.60 3.34 17.70
C ASN A 131 6.85 2.24 16.67
N MET A 132 8.00 2.28 16.00
CA MET A 132 8.30 1.35 14.92
C MET A 132 8.74 -0.03 15.45
N TRP A 133 8.36 -1.07 14.72
CA TRP A 133 8.91 -2.41 14.85
C TRP A 133 10.24 -2.50 14.12
N PRO A 134 11.23 -3.24 14.65
CA PRO A 134 12.53 -3.39 14.01
C PRO A 134 12.48 -4.31 12.78
N ASP A 135 13.51 -4.18 11.95
CA ASP A 135 14.05 -5.25 11.11
C ASP A 135 13.13 -5.88 10.06
N GLY A 136 12.28 -5.08 9.39
CA GLY A 136 11.51 -5.56 8.24
C GLY A 136 10.75 -4.46 7.52
N PRO A 137 10.21 -4.75 6.32
CA PRO A 137 9.22 -3.90 5.71
C PRO A 137 7.88 -4.03 6.44
N ALA A 138 7.05 -3.00 6.31
CA ALA A 138 5.70 -3.03 6.82
C ALA A 138 4.93 -4.20 6.20
N ASN A 139 4.18 -4.92 7.04
CA ASN A 139 3.33 -6.00 6.58
C ASN A 139 1.87 -5.50 6.54
N PRO A 140 1.26 -5.32 5.36
CA PRO A 140 -0.13 -4.87 5.22
C PRO A 140 -1.14 -5.74 5.95
N ILE A 141 -0.87 -7.05 6.05
CA ILE A 141 -1.73 -8.03 6.73
C ILE A 141 -1.38 -8.15 8.22
N GLY A 142 -0.13 -7.81 8.56
CA GLY A 142 0.48 -8.04 9.85
C GLY A 142 -0.10 -7.24 11.01
N ALA A 143 0.49 -7.43 12.18
CA ALA A 143 0.06 -6.80 13.41
C ALA A 143 0.15 -5.27 13.31
N ILE A 144 -0.90 -4.61 13.79
CA ILE A 144 -1.06 -3.15 13.80
C ILE A 144 -0.67 -2.47 15.11
N PRO A 145 -0.54 -3.13 16.29
CA PRO A 145 -0.26 -2.37 17.50
C PRO A 145 1.12 -1.73 17.40
N ASP A 146 1.22 -0.51 17.93
CA ASP A 146 2.51 0.17 18.11
C ASP A 146 3.46 -0.72 18.91
N ASN A 147 4.74 -0.63 18.59
CA ASN A 147 5.74 -1.34 19.35
C ASN A 147 5.81 -0.76 20.78
N ILE A 148 5.27 -1.50 21.75
CA ILE A 148 5.30 -1.12 23.18
C ILE A 148 6.63 -1.48 23.86
N THR A 149 7.52 -2.19 23.15
CA THR A 149 8.79 -2.62 23.71
C THR A 149 9.76 -1.43 23.75
N ARG A 150 10.43 -1.27 24.90
CA ARG A 150 11.50 -0.28 25.10
C ARG A 150 12.87 -0.93 24.94
N GLU A 151 13.00 -1.85 23.98
CA GLU A 151 14.26 -2.53 23.75
C GLU A 151 15.30 -1.57 23.12
N PRO A 152 16.60 -1.77 23.39
CA PRO A 152 17.67 -0.90 22.88
C PRO A 152 17.73 -0.80 21.36
N PHE A 153 17.22 -1.81 20.66
CA PHE A 153 17.24 -1.93 19.20
C PHE A 153 15.98 -1.41 18.51
N CYS A 154 15.12 -0.69 19.24
CA CYS A 154 13.90 -0.12 18.67
C CYS A 154 14.23 1.04 17.71
N PRO A 155 13.70 1.06 16.47
CA PRO A 155 13.94 2.12 15.49
C PRO A 155 13.37 3.50 15.84
N GLY A 156 12.96 3.73 17.09
CA GLY A 156 12.42 4.98 17.55
C GLY A 156 10.96 5.21 17.13
N VAL A 157 10.59 6.49 17.07
CA VAL A 157 9.21 6.95 16.84
C VAL A 157 9.16 7.70 15.52
N VAL A 158 8.24 7.32 14.65
CA VAL A 158 7.90 8.11 13.46
C VAL A 158 6.74 9.04 13.79
N PHE A 159 6.89 10.32 13.46
CA PHE A 159 5.84 11.31 13.57
C PHE A 159 5.29 11.63 12.17
N ILE A 160 3.99 11.46 12.00
CA ILE A 160 3.27 11.80 10.78
C ILE A 160 2.17 12.80 11.10
N GLU A 161 1.86 13.69 10.17
CA GLU A 161 0.71 14.58 10.28
C GLU A 161 -0.32 14.20 9.21
N LEU A 162 -1.48 13.75 9.66
CA LEU A 162 -2.64 13.50 8.79
C LEU A 162 -3.43 14.79 8.59
N GLU A 163 -4.11 14.88 7.44
CA GLU A 163 -4.94 16.03 7.10
C GLU A 163 -5.94 16.36 8.22
N LYS A 164 -6.10 17.66 8.51
CA LYS A 164 -7.01 18.17 9.53
C LYS A 164 -8.25 18.75 8.85
N PHE A 165 -9.40 18.36 9.36
CA PHE A 165 -10.70 18.87 8.93
C PHE A 165 -11.32 19.73 10.03
N GLU A 166 -12.15 20.70 9.64
CA GLU A 166 -12.85 21.59 10.60
C GLU A 166 -13.79 20.81 11.53
N VAL A 167 -14.28 19.66 11.06
CA VAL A 167 -15.17 18.76 11.80
C VAL A 167 -14.62 17.33 11.75
N PRO A 168 -14.89 16.51 12.78
CA PRO A 168 -14.48 15.10 12.76
C PRO A 168 -15.10 14.36 11.58
N VAL A 169 -14.27 13.68 10.80
CA VAL A 169 -14.72 12.81 9.70
C VAL A 169 -15.06 11.43 10.27
N ILE A 170 -16.28 10.96 10.01
CA ILE A 170 -16.81 9.72 10.59
C ILE A 170 -17.28 8.80 9.47
N PHE A 171 -16.83 7.54 9.50
CA PHE A 171 -17.26 6.50 8.60
C PHE A 171 -18.79 6.28 8.71
N PRO A 172 -19.53 6.26 7.59
CA PRO A 172 -20.97 6.04 7.61
C PRO A 172 -21.34 4.70 8.25
N LYS A 173 -22.23 4.71 9.26
CA LYS A 173 -22.64 3.49 10.00
C LYS A 173 -23.88 2.80 9.43
N SER A 174 -24.71 3.52 8.70
CA SER A 174 -25.89 2.97 8.06
C SER A 174 -25.53 2.42 6.69
N ASP A 175 -26.17 1.31 6.30
CA ASP A 175 -26.16 0.89 4.92
C ASP A 175 -26.52 2.08 4.03
N PRO A 176 -25.79 2.30 2.93
CA PRO A 176 -26.09 3.38 2.02
C PRO A 176 -27.56 3.27 1.59
N THR A 177 -28.32 4.34 1.80
CA THR A 177 -29.71 4.43 1.36
C THR A 177 -29.81 4.10 -0.13
N GLY A 178 -30.96 3.61 -0.59
CA GLY A 178 -31.18 3.24 -2.01
C GLY A 178 -30.73 4.34 -2.99
N ASP A 179 -30.92 5.61 -2.62
CA ASP A 179 -30.47 6.77 -3.40
C ASP A 179 -28.94 6.90 -3.47
N SER A 180 -28.23 6.63 -2.37
CA SER A 180 -26.76 6.64 -2.30
C SER A 180 -26.15 5.48 -3.10
N LEU A 181 -26.77 4.30 -3.06
CA LEU A 181 -26.38 3.15 -3.88
C LEU A 181 -26.59 3.41 -5.38
N GLN A 182 -27.73 4.01 -5.74
CA GLN A 182 -27.99 4.40 -7.13
C GLN A 182 -27.05 5.50 -7.61
N ALA A 183 -26.72 6.48 -6.77
CA ALA A 183 -25.75 7.52 -7.08
C ALA A 183 -24.34 6.93 -7.27
N ALA A 184 -23.89 6.06 -6.37
CA ALA A 184 -22.62 5.35 -6.47
C ALA A 184 -22.55 4.48 -7.74
N SER A 185 -23.63 3.75 -8.07
CA SER A 185 -23.70 2.96 -9.30
C SER A 185 -23.61 3.81 -10.57
N LYS A 186 -24.20 5.02 -10.57
CA LYS A 186 -24.10 5.98 -11.68
C LYS A 186 -22.69 6.58 -11.78
N LEU A 187 -22.08 6.90 -10.65
CA LEU A 187 -20.72 7.44 -10.57
C LEU A 187 -19.67 6.41 -11.02
N ALA A 188 -19.79 5.16 -10.56
CA ALA A 188 -18.93 4.07 -11.02
C ALA A 188 -19.04 3.87 -12.54
N ALA A 189 -20.26 3.93 -13.09
CA ALA A 189 -20.48 3.83 -14.53
C ALA A 189 -19.89 5.00 -15.33
N SER A 190 -19.75 6.20 -14.74
CA SER A 190 -19.10 7.34 -15.39
C SER A 190 -17.58 7.34 -15.24
N GLN A 191 -17.04 6.95 -14.08
CA GLN A 191 -15.59 6.88 -13.86
C GLN A 191 -14.91 5.80 -14.71
N HIS A 192 -15.61 4.70 -14.99
CA HIS A 192 -15.16 3.72 -15.98
C HIS A 192 -14.98 4.33 -17.39
N LYS A 193 -15.68 5.42 -17.74
CA LYS A 193 -15.48 6.11 -19.02
C LYS A 193 -14.27 7.05 -19.01
N GLU A 194 -14.01 7.76 -17.91
CA GLU A 194 -12.89 8.72 -17.82
C GLU A 194 -11.51 8.04 -17.70
N PHE A 195 -11.41 6.91 -17.00
CA PHE A 195 -10.16 6.14 -16.91
C PHE A 195 -9.74 5.51 -18.25
N ASP A 196 -10.71 5.28 -19.15
CA ASP A 196 -10.45 4.76 -20.49
C ASP A 196 -9.89 5.84 -21.43
N ASP A 197 -10.21 7.12 -21.22
CA ASP A 197 -9.83 8.25 -22.09
C ASP A 197 -8.41 8.80 -21.81
N VAL A 198 -7.93 8.77 -20.57
CA VAL A 198 -6.60 9.33 -20.20
C VAL A 198 -5.43 8.39 -20.54
N ALA A 199 -5.67 7.08 -20.66
CA ALA A 199 -4.66 6.07 -20.98
C ALA A 199 -4.41 5.88 -22.49
N MET A 200 -4.98 6.73 -23.36
CA MET A 200 -5.04 6.49 -24.80
C MET A 200 -3.79 6.98 -25.57
N ASN A 201 -2.85 6.06 -25.83
CA ASN A 201 -1.93 6.17 -26.96
C ASN A 201 -2.54 5.44 -28.18
N LEU A 202 -2.46 6.09 -29.35
CA LEU A 202 -3.36 5.97 -30.51
C LEU A 202 -3.43 4.58 -31.19
N ASP A 203 -2.51 3.67 -30.89
CA ASP A 203 -2.48 2.31 -31.46
C ASP A 203 -3.38 1.31 -30.71
N THR A 204 -3.86 1.67 -29.52
CA THR A 204 -4.69 0.79 -28.67
C THR A 204 -6.18 0.88 -29.02
N ILE A 205 -6.59 1.87 -29.84
CA ILE A 205 -8.00 2.14 -30.18
C ILE A 205 -8.62 1.01 -31.00
N ALA A 206 -7.89 0.39 -31.92
CA ALA A 206 -8.39 -0.75 -32.70
C ALA A 206 -8.50 -2.02 -31.84
N ALA A 207 -7.57 -2.22 -30.90
CA ALA A 207 -7.57 -3.36 -29.99
C ALA A 207 -8.62 -3.23 -28.87
N ARG A 208 -8.90 -2.00 -28.39
CA ARG A 208 -9.89 -1.76 -27.33
C ARG A 208 -11.29 -1.47 -27.83
N LYS A 209 -11.51 -1.01 -29.06
CA LYS A 209 -12.85 -1.07 -29.65
C LYS A 209 -13.33 -2.52 -29.70
N ALA A 210 -12.43 -3.47 -29.95
CA ALA A 210 -12.71 -4.89 -29.80
C ALA A 210 -12.94 -5.36 -28.34
N THR A 211 -12.40 -4.70 -27.31
CA THR A 211 -12.65 -5.07 -25.89
C THR A 211 -13.83 -4.33 -25.24
N VAL A 212 -14.18 -3.13 -25.71
CA VAL A 212 -15.40 -2.41 -25.32
C VAL A 212 -16.61 -3.01 -26.04
N ASP A 213 -16.43 -3.45 -27.29
CA ASP A 213 -17.38 -4.38 -27.90
C ASP A 213 -17.41 -5.69 -27.10
N ALA A 214 -16.30 -6.17 -26.50
CA ALA A 214 -16.32 -7.34 -25.61
C ALA A 214 -17.02 -7.15 -24.25
N ALA A 215 -17.10 -5.93 -23.71
CA ALA A 215 -17.98 -5.64 -22.58
C ALA A 215 -19.48 -5.60 -22.98
N ASN A 216 -19.74 -5.45 -24.28
CA ASN A 216 -21.05 -5.64 -24.92
C ASN A 216 -21.21 -7.01 -25.61
N ILE A 217 -20.22 -7.91 -25.53
CA ILE A 217 -20.36 -9.31 -25.95
C ILE A 217 -20.96 -10.05 -24.76
N VAL A 218 -22.29 -10.16 -24.77
CA VAL A 218 -23.06 -11.33 -24.29
C VAL A 218 -22.93 -11.57 -22.78
N TYR A 219 -23.77 -11.08 -21.86
CA TYR A 219 -25.23 -11.11 -21.80
C TYR A 219 -25.85 -12.42 -22.27
N GLN A 220 -26.05 -13.33 -21.29
CA GLN A 220 -26.75 -14.62 -21.31
C GLN A 220 -26.00 -15.75 -22.00
N ASN A 221 -25.54 -16.77 -21.26
CA ASN A 221 -25.35 -18.17 -21.71
C ASN A 221 -25.03 -19.11 -20.54
N ASP A 222 -25.25 -20.42 -20.72
CA ASP A 222 -24.92 -21.47 -19.74
C ASP A 222 -23.43 -21.49 -19.34
N ASN A 223 -22.52 -20.96 -20.18
CA ASN A 223 -21.10 -20.77 -19.86
C ASN A 223 -20.84 -19.91 -18.61
N ASP A 224 -21.65 -18.89 -18.33
CA ASP A 224 -21.45 -18.05 -17.13
C ASP A 224 -21.76 -18.84 -15.86
N LYS A 225 -22.73 -19.76 -15.92
CA LYS A 225 -23.04 -20.65 -14.80
C LYS A 225 -21.91 -21.63 -14.58
N ASP A 226 -21.40 -22.24 -15.64
CA ASP A 226 -20.28 -23.19 -15.56
C ASP A 226 -19.03 -22.52 -14.95
N LEU A 227 -18.72 -21.28 -15.37
CA LEU A 227 -17.62 -20.49 -14.81
C LEU A 227 -17.87 -20.09 -13.34
N ILE A 228 -19.10 -19.71 -12.98
CA ILE A 228 -19.45 -19.43 -11.59
C ILE A 228 -19.34 -20.69 -10.73
N GLU A 229 -19.81 -21.84 -11.22
CA GLU A 229 -19.68 -23.13 -10.54
C GLU A 229 -18.20 -23.54 -10.40
N GLU A 230 -17.38 -23.31 -11.40
CA GLU A 230 -15.92 -23.49 -11.31
C GLU A 230 -15.32 -22.61 -10.21
N ILE A 231 -15.70 -21.33 -10.15
CA ILE A 231 -15.21 -20.38 -9.14
C ILE A 231 -15.65 -20.80 -7.73
N VAL A 232 -16.91 -21.22 -7.57
CA VAL A 232 -17.46 -21.64 -6.26
C VAL A 232 -16.80 -22.92 -5.76
N ASN A 233 -16.48 -23.85 -6.66
CA ASN A 233 -15.84 -25.12 -6.31
C ASN A 233 -14.30 -25.05 -6.27
N ALA A 234 -13.70 -23.94 -6.65
CA ALA A 234 -12.25 -23.76 -6.62
C ALA A 234 -11.72 -23.73 -5.18
N ASP A 235 -10.47 -24.18 -5.01
CA ASP A 235 -9.78 -24.08 -3.73
C ASP A 235 -9.64 -22.60 -3.31
N PRO A 236 -9.84 -22.22 -2.02
CA PRO A 236 -9.74 -20.84 -1.55
C PRO A 236 -8.39 -20.14 -1.83
N LEU A 237 -7.30 -20.92 -2.01
CA LEU A 237 -5.98 -20.40 -2.36
C LEU A 237 -5.83 -20.15 -3.88
N THR A 238 -6.81 -20.57 -4.67
CA THR A 238 -6.86 -20.28 -6.11
C THR A 238 -7.15 -18.80 -6.30
N MET A 239 -6.15 -18.06 -6.75
CA MET A 239 -6.29 -16.61 -6.96
C MET A 239 -7.26 -16.34 -8.11
N PRO A 240 -8.40 -15.66 -7.87
CA PRO A 240 -9.33 -15.34 -8.94
C PRO A 240 -8.72 -14.30 -9.87
N ASN A 241 -8.70 -14.62 -11.16
CA ASN A 241 -8.26 -13.71 -12.20
C ASN A 241 -9.24 -12.51 -12.34
N LYS A 242 -8.85 -11.49 -13.11
CA LYS A 242 -9.67 -10.27 -13.27
C LYS A 242 -11.07 -10.55 -13.82
N ILE A 243 -11.19 -11.55 -14.72
CA ILE A 243 -12.48 -11.94 -15.32
C ILE A 243 -13.38 -12.57 -14.25
N HIS A 244 -12.85 -13.49 -13.43
CA HIS A 244 -13.59 -14.11 -12.33
C HIS A 244 -14.11 -13.06 -11.34
N ARG A 245 -13.26 -12.09 -10.96
CA ARG A 245 -13.66 -10.99 -10.06
C ARG A 245 -14.81 -10.16 -10.64
N LEU A 246 -14.72 -9.80 -11.93
CA LEU A 246 -15.77 -9.03 -12.62
C LEU A 246 -17.06 -9.84 -12.79
N LEU A 247 -16.96 -11.14 -13.06
CA LEU A 247 -18.11 -12.03 -13.21
C LEU A 247 -18.87 -12.18 -11.89
N VAL A 248 -18.16 -12.46 -10.80
CA VAL A 248 -18.74 -12.54 -9.45
C VAL A 248 -19.37 -11.21 -9.05
N TRP A 249 -18.68 -10.09 -9.30
CA TRP A 249 -19.22 -8.76 -8.97
C TRP A 249 -20.48 -8.42 -9.77
N SER A 250 -20.52 -8.72 -11.07
CA SER A 250 -21.68 -8.45 -11.93
C SER A 250 -22.88 -9.32 -11.56
N HIS A 251 -22.65 -10.54 -11.04
CA HIS A 251 -23.69 -11.49 -10.65
C HIS A 251 -24.01 -11.49 -9.15
N ARG A 252 -23.42 -10.57 -8.36
CA ARG A 252 -23.51 -10.54 -6.89
C ARG A 252 -24.94 -10.67 -6.34
N GLU A 253 -25.93 -10.02 -6.95
CA GLU A 253 -27.33 -10.08 -6.47
C GLU A 253 -27.96 -11.46 -6.61
N LYS A 254 -27.53 -12.23 -7.62
CA LYS A 254 -27.97 -13.62 -7.80
C LYS A 254 -27.21 -14.55 -6.85
N LEU A 255 -25.91 -14.33 -6.68
CA LEU A 255 -25.05 -15.12 -5.80
C LEU A 255 -25.44 -14.99 -4.33
N LEU A 256 -25.96 -13.84 -3.89
CA LEU A 256 -26.50 -13.67 -2.53
C LEU A 256 -27.65 -14.64 -2.19
N LYS A 257 -28.32 -15.22 -3.19
CA LYS A 257 -29.40 -16.19 -3.00
C LYS A 257 -28.92 -17.63 -2.91
N ILE A 258 -27.66 -17.89 -3.23
CA ILE A 258 -27.03 -19.22 -3.16
C ILE A 258 -26.36 -19.32 -1.79
N PRO A 259 -26.85 -20.15 -0.87
CA PRO A 259 -26.14 -20.42 0.37
C PRO A 259 -24.86 -21.20 0.09
N ASN A 260 -23.78 -20.88 0.82
CA ASN A 260 -22.48 -21.56 0.77
C ASN A 260 -22.60 -23.07 1.01
#